data_AF-A0A7C3YI82-F1
#
_entry.id   AF-A0A7C3YI82-F1
#
_cell.length_a   1.000
_cell.length_b   1.000
_cell.length_c   1.000
_cell.angle_alpha   90.00
_cell.angle_beta   90.00
_cell.angle_gamma   90.00
#
_symmetry.space_group_name_H-M   'P 1'
#
loop_
_entity.id
_entity.type
_entity.pdbx_description
1 polymer ?
#
loop_
_entity_poly.entity_id
_entity_poly.type
_entity_poly.pdbx_seq_one_letter_code
_entity_poly.pdbx_strand_id
1 'polypeptide(L)'
;MRSKEVKITMFTAFVIFTGLLAILVGCAKNNIYGEKVTVQSTTLIDDLIAKPQNFSGQTVKVEGQIIDECPGGHWFHLKGNKEIIYVTLSGFTLPQKVGKTVIVEGNLVDNNGTPALLGRGVEIK
;
A
#
# COMPACT_ATOMS: atom_id res chain seq x y z
N MET A 1 -10.31 24.45 -55.39
CA MET A 1 -9.39 24.84 -54.30
C MET A 1 -9.99 24.70 -52.90
N ARG A 2 -11.28 24.97 -52.68
CA ARG A 2 -11.92 24.98 -51.34
C ARG A 2 -11.99 23.64 -50.57
N SER A 3 -12.02 22.48 -51.22
CA SER A 3 -12.12 21.18 -50.52
C SER A 3 -10.79 20.60 -50.02
N LYS A 4 -9.65 21.10 -50.50
CA LYS A 4 -8.30 20.64 -50.10
C LYS A 4 -7.89 21.31 -48.79
N GLU A 5 -8.15 22.61 -48.68
CA GLU A 5 -7.95 23.42 -47.47
C GLU A 5 -8.76 22.88 -46.28
N VAL A 6 -10.05 22.55 -46.48
CA VAL A 6 -10.91 22.00 -45.41
C VAL A 6 -10.44 20.63 -44.93
N LYS A 7 -9.94 19.77 -45.84
CA LYS A 7 -9.39 18.46 -45.48
C LYS A 7 -8.10 18.59 -44.68
N ILE A 8 -7.22 19.54 -45.02
CA ILE A 8 -5.97 19.80 -44.30
C ILE A 8 -6.28 20.36 -42.90
N THR A 9 -7.17 21.34 -42.78
CA THR A 9 -7.56 21.90 -41.47
C THR A 9 -8.22 20.86 -40.58
N MET A 10 -9.05 19.98 -41.14
CA MET A 10 -9.71 18.90 -40.40
C MET A 10 -8.73 17.79 -39.95
N PHE A 11 -7.74 17.45 -40.79
CA PHE A 11 -6.69 16.50 -40.42
C PHE A 11 -5.77 17.08 -39.33
N THR A 12 -5.44 18.36 -39.43
CA THR A 12 -4.59 19.06 -38.45
C THR A 12 -5.30 19.16 -37.08
N ALA A 13 -6.59 19.49 -37.08
CA ALA A 13 -7.41 19.51 -35.86
C ALA A 13 -7.55 18.12 -35.22
N PHE A 14 -7.66 17.06 -36.03
CA PHE A 14 -7.72 15.68 -35.54
C PHE A 14 -6.39 15.22 -34.90
N VAL A 15 -5.25 15.59 -35.50
CA VAL A 15 -3.91 15.30 -34.95
C VAL A 15 -3.66 16.06 -33.65
N ILE A 16 -4.11 17.31 -33.55
CA ILE A 16 -4.00 18.11 -32.31
C ILE A 16 -4.91 17.53 -31.21
N PHE A 17 -6.14 17.13 -31.55
CA PHE A 17 -7.09 16.56 -30.59
C PHE A 17 -6.64 15.19 -30.06
N THR A 18 -6.06 14.35 -30.92
CA THR A 18 -5.51 13.04 -30.53
C THR A 18 -4.21 13.16 -29.74
N GLY A 19 -3.36 14.13 -30.06
CA GLY A 19 -2.14 14.43 -29.28
C GLY A 19 -2.43 14.92 -27.86
N LEU A 20 -3.53 15.64 -27.66
CA LEU A 20 -3.93 16.15 -26.33
C LEU A 20 -4.40 15.02 -25.38
N LEU A 21 -4.98 13.94 -25.91
CA LEU A 21 -5.43 12.79 -25.11
C LEU A 21 -4.27 11.94 -24.56
N ALA A 22 -3.11 11.95 -25.21
CA ALA A 22 -1.96 11.11 -24.82
C ALA A 22 -1.28 11.56 -23.51
N ILE A 23 -1.57 12.78 -23.02
CA ILE A 23 -0.92 13.36 -21.83
C ILE A 23 -1.62 12.91 -20.53
N LEU A 24 -2.82 12.33 -20.61
CA LEU A 24 -3.60 11.90 -19.44
C LEU A 24 -3.30 10.47 -18.97
N VAL A 25 -2.41 9.73 -19.65
CA VAL A 25 -1.95 8.43 -19.17
C VAL A 25 -0.87 8.65 -18.09
N GLY A 26 -1.28 9.27 -16.99
CA GLY A 26 -0.46 9.40 -15.79
C GLY A 26 -0.18 8.01 -15.23
N CYS A 27 1.08 7.73 -14.91
CA CYS A 27 1.46 6.54 -14.18
C CYS A 27 0.74 6.54 -12.83
N ALA A 28 -0.25 5.65 -12.65
CA ALA A 28 -0.79 5.35 -11.34
C ALA A 28 0.36 4.87 -10.46
N LYS A 29 0.75 5.71 -9.50
CA LYS A 29 1.77 5.36 -8.51
C LYS A 29 1.16 4.32 -7.59
N ASN A 30 1.46 3.05 -7.83
CA ASN A 30 1.00 1.99 -6.95
C ASN A 30 1.67 2.17 -5.59
N ASN A 31 0.84 2.41 -4.58
CA ASN A 31 1.23 2.56 -3.18
C ASN A 31 1.38 1.20 -2.48
N ILE A 32 1.74 0.16 -3.23
CA ILE A 32 1.86 -1.22 -2.77
C ILE A 32 3.33 -1.60 -2.71
N TYR A 33 3.73 -2.18 -1.59
CA TYR A 33 5.09 -2.62 -1.29
C TYR A 33 5.04 -4.08 -0.87
N GLY A 34 5.98 -4.90 -1.39
CA GLY A 34 5.96 -6.34 -1.19
C GLY A 34 4.87 -7.03 -2.01
N GLU A 35 4.29 -8.09 -1.45
CA GLU A 35 3.17 -8.81 -2.04
C GLU A 35 1.89 -7.97 -2.07
N LYS A 36 1.00 -8.26 -3.03
CA LYS A 36 -0.33 -7.65 -3.06
C LYS A 36 -1.14 -8.15 -1.86
N VAL A 37 -1.87 -7.23 -1.20
CA VAL A 37 -2.84 -7.61 -0.17
C VAL A 37 -4.01 -8.36 -0.83
N THR A 38 -4.27 -9.58 -0.36
CA THR A 38 -5.29 -10.49 -0.88
C THR A 38 -6.34 -10.88 0.16
N VAL A 39 -5.99 -10.82 1.44
CA VAL A 39 -6.90 -11.13 2.55
C VAL A 39 -8.03 -10.10 2.61
N GLN A 40 -9.27 -10.58 2.61
CA GLN A 40 -10.46 -9.72 2.48
C GLN A 40 -10.94 -9.15 3.81
N SER A 41 -10.88 -9.93 4.89
CA SER A 41 -11.29 -9.47 6.23
C SER A 41 -10.17 -8.72 6.94
N THR A 42 -10.49 -7.58 7.54
CA THR A 42 -9.55 -6.85 8.41
C THR A 42 -9.67 -7.35 9.85
N THR A 43 -8.55 -7.74 10.43
CA THR A 43 -8.40 -8.06 11.86
C THR A 43 -7.97 -6.81 12.61
N LEU A 44 -8.52 -6.59 13.81
CA LEU A 44 -8.12 -5.48 14.66
C LEU A 44 -6.77 -5.78 15.32
N ILE A 45 -5.87 -4.79 15.32
CA ILE A 45 -4.57 -4.90 16.01
C ILE A 45 -4.79 -5.19 17.50
N ASP A 46 -5.78 -4.55 18.12
CA ASP A 46 -6.14 -4.77 19.52
C ASP A 46 -6.46 -6.26 19.81
N ASP A 47 -7.11 -6.97 18.88
CA ASP A 47 -7.43 -8.40 19.03
C ASP A 47 -6.19 -9.29 18.89
N LEU A 48 -5.24 -8.91 18.02
CA LEU A 48 -3.96 -9.63 17.87
C LEU A 48 -3.14 -9.57 19.15
N ILE A 49 -3.16 -8.44 19.86
CA ILE A 49 -2.45 -8.25 21.12
C ILE A 49 -3.19 -8.92 22.29
N ALA A 50 -4.51 -8.78 22.38
CA ALA A 50 -5.28 -9.32 23.49
C ALA A 50 -5.46 -10.85 23.41
N LYS A 51 -5.51 -11.42 22.20
CA LYS A 51 -5.80 -12.84 21.97
C LYS A 51 -4.89 -13.45 20.88
N PRO A 52 -3.55 -13.36 21.01
CA PRO A 52 -2.61 -13.77 19.96
C PRO A 52 -2.76 -15.25 19.58
N GLN A 53 -3.14 -16.10 20.53
CA GLN A 53 -3.33 -17.54 20.30
C GLN A 53 -4.41 -17.85 19.25
N ASN A 54 -5.39 -16.96 19.06
CA ASN A 54 -6.44 -17.13 18.05
C ASN A 54 -5.95 -16.90 16.62
N PHE A 55 -4.76 -16.32 16.45
CA PHE A 55 -4.21 -15.88 15.17
C PHE A 55 -2.80 -16.43 14.90
N SER A 56 -2.25 -17.21 15.83
CA SER A 56 -0.91 -17.78 15.70
C SER A 56 -0.80 -18.63 14.43
N GLY A 57 0.21 -18.36 13.61
CA GLY A 57 0.44 -19.05 12.33
C GLY A 57 -0.52 -18.68 11.20
N GLN A 58 -1.47 -17.75 11.42
CA GLN A 58 -2.38 -17.28 10.38
C GLN A 58 -1.84 -16.02 9.70
N THR A 59 -2.11 -15.91 8.40
CA THR A 59 -1.97 -14.65 7.66
C THR A 59 -3.18 -13.77 7.96
N VAL A 60 -2.91 -12.57 8.45
CA VAL A 60 -3.93 -11.58 8.80
C VAL A 60 -3.72 -10.31 8.00
N LYS A 61 -4.81 -9.58 7.77
CA LYS A 61 -4.77 -8.21 7.28
C LYS A 61 -5.13 -7.26 8.41
N VAL A 62 -4.27 -6.30 8.68
CA VAL A 62 -4.52 -5.25 9.67
C VAL A 62 -4.45 -3.88 9.03
N GLU A 63 -5.08 -2.90 9.68
CA GLU A 63 -5.01 -1.49 9.29
C GLU A 63 -4.60 -0.66 10.50
N GLY A 64 -3.75 0.33 10.28
CA GLY A 64 -3.33 1.26 11.32
C GLY A 64 -2.50 2.42 10.79
N GLN A 65 -2.10 3.32 11.68
CA GLN A 65 -1.22 4.44 11.38
C GLN A 65 0.23 4.10 11.72
N ILE A 66 1.16 4.37 10.80
CA ILE A 66 2.59 4.28 11.10
C ILE A 66 2.96 5.41 12.06
N ILE A 67 3.43 5.08 13.26
CA ILE A 67 3.81 6.08 14.26
C ILE A 67 5.33 6.20 14.46
N ASP A 68 6.07 5.18 14.05
CA ASP A 68 7.51 5.11 14.12
C ASP A 68 8.01 4.06 13.12
N GLU A 69 9.18 4.28 12.54
CA GLU A 69 9.74 3.40 11.51
C GLU A 69 11.27 3.49 11.48
N CYS A 70 11.90 2.40 11.05
CA CYS A 70 13.36 2.39 10.94
C CYS A 70 13.83 3.22 9.74
N PRO A 71 14.95 3.98 9.85
CA PRO A 71 15.48 4.77 8.73
C PRO A 71 15.79 3.94 7.48
N GLY A 72 16.12 2.66 7.66
CA GLY A 72 16.36 1.71 6.57
C GLY A 72 15.11 1.07 5.95
N GLY A 73 13.92 1.34 6.51
CA GLY A 73 12.65 0.84 5.97
C GLY A 73 12.36 -0.64 6.21
N HIS A 74 13.05 -1.30 7.13
CA HIS A 74 12.90 -2.75 7.39
C HIS A 74 11.82 -3.09 8.43
N TRP A 75 11.39 -2.12 9.23
CA TRP A 75 10.36 -2.31 10.25
C TRP A 75 9.66 -0.99 10.59
N PHE A 76 8.46 -1.08 11.16
CA PHE A 76 7.72 0.04 11.70
C PHE A 76 6.76 -0.36 12.83
N HIS A 77 6.36 0.61 13.65
CA HIS A 77 5.30 0.49 14.63
C HIS A 77 3.97 0.96 14.03
N LEU A 78 2.97 0.09 14.09
CA LEU A 78 1.64 0.32 13.55
C LEU A 78 0.64 0.48 14.68
N LYS A 79 0.06 1.68 14.80
CA LYS A 79 -0.95 2.00 15.80
C LYS A 79 -2.34 1.64 15.28
N GLY A 80 -3.02 0.76 16.01
CA GLY A 80 -4.44 0.47 15.84
C GLY A 80 -5.32 1.48 16.56
N ASN A 81 -6.42 1.02 17.15
CA ASN A 81 -7.31 1.90 17.90
C ASN A 81 -6.73 2.22 19.28
N LYS A 82 -6.27 1.19 20.00
CA LYS A 82 -5.73 1.31 21.36
C LYS A 82 -4.31 0.79 21.46
N GLU A 83 -4.01 -0.29 20.74
CA GLU A 83 -2.73 -0.98 20.81
C GLU A 83 -1.79 -0.58 19.66
N ILE A 84 -0.50 -0.85 19.86
CA ILE A 84 0.55 -0.70 18.85
C ILE A 84 1.17 -2.07 18.62
N ILE A 85 1.34 -2.44 17.35
CA ILE A 85 2.03 -3.67 16.97
C ILE A 85 3.31 -3.36 16.18
N TYR A 86 4.36 -4.11 16.48
CA TYR A 86 5.59 -4.07 15.72
C TYR A 86 5.44 -4.88 14.43
N VAL A 87 5.79 -4.28 13.30
CA VAL A 87 5.78 -4.91 11.98
C VAL A 87 7.20 -4.97 11.45
N THR A 88 7.69 -6.16 11.18
CA THR A 88 8.96 -6.38 10.47
C THR A 88 8.68 -6.77 9.03
N LEU A 89 9.47 -6.25 8.10
CA LEU A 89 9.33 -6.51 6.67
C LEU A 89 10.43 -7.46 6.22
N SER A 90 10.06 -8.49 5.46
CA SER A 90 11.00 -9.41 4.84
C SER A 90 10.93 -9.31 3.32
N GLY A 91 12.05 -9.03 2.67
CA GLY A 91 12.17 -9.04 1.21
C GLY A 91 11.84 -7.72 0.51
N PHE A 92 11.45 -6.68 1.25
CA PHE A 92 11.28 -5.33 0.72
C PHE A 92 11.49 -4.27 1.80
N THR A 93 11.66 -3.02 1.37
CA THR A 93 11.76 -1.87 2.26
C THR A 93 10.62 -0.90 2.03
N LEU A 94 10.17 -0.27 3.11
CA LEU A 94 9.21 0.81 3.07
C LEU A 94 9.97 2.15 3.11
N PRO A 95 9.75 3.07 2.14
CA PRO A 95 10.25 4.43 2.30
C PRO A 95 9.60 5.08 3.51
N GLN A 96 10.13 6.23 3.97
CA GLN A 96 9.57 6.88 5.15
C GLN A 96 8.11 7.30 4.94
N LYS A 97 7.21 6.79 5.77
CA LYS A 97 5.75 6.96 5.74
C LYS A 97 5.15 7.20 7.13
N VAL A 98 5.91 7.60 8.14
CA VAL A 98 5.35 8.03 9.44
C VAL A 98 4.15 8.98 9.24
N GLY A 99 3.08 8.73 9.98
CA GLY A 99 1.82 9.46 9.95
C GLY A 99 0.81 8.95 8.92
N LYS A 100 1.21 8.09 7.97
CA LYS A 100 0.29 7.49 6.99
C LYS A 100 -0.46 6.30 7.58
N THR A 101 -1.73 6.17 7.18
CA THR A 101 -2.52 4.97 7.41
C THR A 101 -2.18 3.95 6.33
N VAL A 102 -1.94 2.72 6.76
CA VAL A 102 -1.54 1.62 5.88
C VAL A 102 -2.34 0.36 6.20
N ILE A 103 -2.49 -0.47 5.17
CA ILE A 103 -2.94 -1.84 5.30
C ILE A 103 -1.71 -2.73 5.25
N VAL A 104 -1.61 -3.68 6.18
CA VAL A 104 -0.52 -4.67 6.23
C VAL A 104 -1.13 -6.05 6.16
N GLU A 105 -0.65 -6.88 5.23
CA GLU A 105 -0.88 -8.31 5.24
C GLU A 105 0.39 -9.01 5.73
N GLY A 106 0.25 -9.87 6.73
CA GLY A 106 1.39 -10.54 7.34
C GLY A 106 1.01 -11.67 8.27
N ASN A 107 1.99 -12.43 8.71
CA ASN A 107 1.80 -13.52 9.65
C ASN A 107 2.02 -13.02 11.07
N LEU A 108 1.14 -13.41 12.01
CA LEU A 108 1.40 -13.17 13.42
C LEU A 108 2.51 -14.12 13.90
N VAL A 109 3.55 -13.55 14.48
CA VAL A 109 4.71 -14.26 15.05
C VAL A 109 4.90 -13.88 16.50
N ASP A 110 5.44 -14.80 17.29
CA ASP A 110 5.91 -14.49 18.63
C ASP A 110 7.34 -13.94 18.55
N ASN A 111 7.54 -12.73 19.07
CA ASN A 111 8.83 -12.09 19.18
C ASN A 111 9.22 -12.02 20.67
N ASN A 112 9.81 -13.09 21.18
CA ASN A 112 10.24 -13.23 22.58
C ASN A 112 9.10 -12.98 23.58
N GLY A 113 7.92 -13.57 23.35
CA GLY A 113 6.73 -13.41 24.18
C GLY A 113 5.88 -12.17 23.87
N THR A 114 6.26 -11.36 22.87
CA THR A 114 5.46 -10.22 22.40
C THR A 114 4.94 -10.50 20.98
N PRO A 115 3.63 -10.40 20.72
CA PRO A 115 3.08 -10.56 19.38
C PRO A 115 3.62 -9.50 18.41
N ALA A 116 4.09 -9.93 17.25
CA ALA A 116 4.57 -9.07 16.17
C ALA A 116 4.04 -9.57 14.82
N LEU A 117 4.08 -8.72 13.80
CA LEU A 117 3.71 -9.09 12.44
C LEU A 117 4.95 -9.19 11.55
N LEU A 118 5.08 -10.34 10.88
CA LEU A 118 5.95 -10.49 9.72
C LEU A 118 5.17 -10.04 8.48
N GLY A 119 5.36 -8.78 8.09
CA GLY A 119 4.68 -8.13 6.98
C GLY A 119 5.21 -8.64 5.63
N ARG A 120 4.29 -9.12 4.79
CA ARG A 120 4.55 -9.59 3.42
C ARG A 120 4.12 -8.58 2.36
N GLY A 121 3.10 -7.78 2.68
CA GLY A 121 2.56 -6.74 1.80
C GLY A 121 2.09 -5.53 2.59
N VAL A 122 2.39 -4.34 2.09
CA VAL A 122 1.94 -3.06 2.66
C VAL A 122 1.31 -2.20 1.58
N GLU A 123 0.12 -1.69 1.83
CA GLU A 123 -0.58 -0.75 0.96
C GLU A 123 -0.81 0.57 1.69
N ILE A 124 -0.34 1.69 1.12
CA ILE A 124 -0.58 3.03 1.66
C ILE A 124 -1.95 3.52 1.20
N LYS A 125 -2.80 3.93 2.15
CA LYS A 125 -4.08 4.60 1.87
C LYS A 125 -3.91 6.08 1.53
#